data_AF-A0A0F2Q295-F1
#
_entry.id   AF-A0A0F2Q295-F1
#
_cell.length_a   1.000
_cell.length_b   1.000
_cell.length_c   1.000
_cell.angle_alpha   90.00
_cell.angle_beta   90.00
_cell.angle_gamma   90.00
#
_symmetry.space_group_name_H-M   'P 1'
#
loop_
_entity.id
_entity.type
_entity.pdbx_description
1 polymer ?
#
loop_
_entity_poly.entity_id
_entity_poly.type
_entity_poly.pdbx_seq_one_letter_code
_entity_poly.pdbx_strand_id
1 'polypeptide(L)'
;MQNNKKLFSLIIVMLIILFITVLGCAKKDEPAPEGKKDEEKNQAQAIYVGSDKCYDCHTGIKEEVSANSHGTAFKSLESFNVEIDENIKVYEEVKDGEPKTHSLKAAKIAGVMSDKYLIGTLDDKHFRVAGVKMENGQWKLEPADSKDINNDGTEDWIIKGYTCGDCHSPGLAKGSEQAAKVEPGFGCESCHGPGSIHVTTKAKDAISDGKEACINCHTASEPTVEGEFLIAQNHYGTRSWFDSNHNKGSAADCLTCHTSHSVNSEGKMLKQNSAQEVCGSCHGKAMNAEDFMWINPTDARGHFTKDHSFGKYPYEVYDDDPETKPVEIRNPDTINKMKKKMTK
;
A
#
# COMPACT_ATOMS: atom_id res chain seq x y z
N MET A 1 -68.30 -51.29 -11.03
CA MET A 1 -68.09 -49.82 -10.98
C MET A 1 -67.88 -49.26 -9.55
N GLN A 2 -67.43 -50.07 -8.56
CA GLN A 2 -67.21 -49.59 -7.17
C GLN A 2 -65.73 -49.59 -6.73
N ASN A 3 -64.83 -50.33 -7.39
CA ASN A 3 -63.40 -50.38 -7.02
C ASN A 3 -62.56 -49.22 -7.58
N ASN A 4 -62.94 -48.62 -8.71
CA ASN A 4 -62.16 -47.51 -9.29
C ASN A 4 -62.37 -46.18 -8.53
N LYS A 5 -63.47 -46.03 -7.79
CA LYS A 5 -63.72 -44.83 -6.95
C LYS A 5 -62.88 -44.83 -5.67
N LYS A 6 -62.59 -46.01 -5.09
CA LYS A 6 -61.73 -46.15 -3.90
C LYS A 6 -60.26 -45.93 -4.22
N LEU A 7 -59.79 -46.42 -5.39
CA LEU A 7 -58.42 -46.21 -5.85
C LEU A 7 -58.16 -44.74 -6.22
N PHE A 8 -59.12 -44.07 -6.86
CA PHE A 8 -59.03 -42.64 -7.17
C PHE A 8 -59.08 -41.75 -5.92
N SER A 9 -59.88 -42.14 -4.91
CA SER A 9 -59.93 -41.43 -3.62
C SER A 9 -58.65 -41.62 -2.80
N LEU A 10 -57.99 -42.78 -2.86
CA LEU A 10 -56.70 -43.00 -2.19
C LEU A 10 -55.56 -42.20 -2.82
N ILE A 11 -55.54 -42.06 -4.15
CA ILE A 11 -54.53 -41.30 -4.88
C ILE A 11 -54.70 -39.79 -4.62
N ILE A 12 -55.95 -39.29 -4.54
CA ILE A 12 -56.22 -37.89 -4.18
C ILE A 12 -55.82 -37.60 -2.73
N VAL A 13 -56.08 -38.51 -1.79
CA VAL A 13 -55.67 -38.35 -0.38
C VAL A 13 -54.14 -38.41 -0.23
N MET A 14 -53.44 -39.29 -0.95
CA MET A 14 -51.97 -39.30 -0.96
C MET A 14 -51.36 -38.05 -1.61
N LEU A 15 -51.97 -37.52 -2.68
CA LEU A 15 -51.51 -36.26 -3.31
C LEU A 15 -51.76 -35.04 -2.42
N ILE A 16 -52.85 -35.00 -1.66
CA ILE A 16 -53.14 -33.93 -0.70
C ILE A 16 -52.18 -33.99 0.51
N ILE A 17 -51.83 -35.18 1.01
CA ILE A 17 -50.85 -35.35 2.11
C ILE A 17 -49.42 -35.01 1.63
N LEU A 18 -49.08 -35.32 0.38
CA LEU A 18 -47.81 -34.91 -0.24
C LEU A 18 -47.75 -33.39 -0.48
N PHE A 19 -48.89 -32.74 -0.76
CA PHE A 19 -48.95 -31.27 -0.91
C PHE A 19 -48.85 -30.54 0.45
N ILE A 20 -49.42 -31.12 1.52
CA ILE A 20 -49.37 -30.55 2.88
C ILE A 20 -47.96 -30.67 3.51
N THR A 21 -47.16 -31.66 3.10
CA THR A 21 -45.77 -31.80 3.58
C THR A 21 -44.76 -30.88 2.86
N VAL A 22 -45.07 -30.41 1.65
CA VAL A 22 -44.22 -29.45 0.91
C VAL A 22 -44.52 -27.98 1.29
N LEU A 23 -45.70 -27.69 1.83
CA LEU A 23 -46.05 -26.36 2.35
C LEU A 23 -45.63 -26.11 3.81
N GLY A 24 -45.11 -27.14 4.50
CA GLY A 24 -44.76 -27.08 5.94
C GLY A 24 -43.33 -26.65 6.29
N CYS A 25 -42.44 -26.42 5.31
CA CYS A 25 -41.04 -26.02 5.55
C CYS A 25 -40.60 -24.76 4.77
N ALA A 26 -41.54 -23.91 4.38
CA ALA A 26 -41.23 -22.56 3.94
C ALA A 26 -41.61 -21.57 5.03
N LYS A 27 -40.82 -21.52 6.12
CA LYS A 27 -40.67 -20.27 6.86
C LYS A 27 -40.04 -19.30 5.87
N LYS A 28 -40.86 -18.45 5.25
CA LYS A 28 -40.40 -17.13 4.84
C LYS A 28 -39.99 -16.47 6.14
N ASP A 29 -38.70 -16.19 6.29
CA ASP A 29 -38.28 -15.16 7.21
C ASP A 29 -39.05 -13.91 6.80
N GLU A 30 -40.03 -13.52 7.62
CA GLU A 30 -40.58 -12.18 7.56
C GLU A 30 -39.37 -11.25 7.68
N PRO A 31 -39.17 -10.27 6.77
CA PRO A 31 -38.24 -9.21 7.06
C PRO A 31 -38.68 -8.64 8.40
N ALA A 32 -37.77 -8.67 9.38
CA ALA A 32 -37.97 -8.02 10.66
C ALA A 32 -38.56 -6.63 10.38
N PRO A 33 -39.52 -6.14 11.19
CA PRO A 33 -40.05 -4.81 10.99
C PRO A 33 -38.84 -3.90 10.87
N GLU A 34 -38.71 -3.26 9.70
CA GLU A 34 -37.80 -2.15 9.48
C GLU A 34 -38.20 -1.13 10.54
N GLY A 35 -37.58 -1.27 11.71
CA GLY A 35 -37.41 -0.18 12.62
C GLY A 35 -36.75 0.86 11.74
N LYS A 36 -37.54 1.85 11.33
CA LYS A 36 -37.03 3.14 10.92
C LYS A 36 -36.05 3.54 12.02
N LYS A 37 -34.79 3.21 11.81
CA LYS A 37 -33.71 4.02 12.28
C LYS A 37 -33.81 5.26 11.41
N ASP A 38 -34.71 6.14 11.84
CA ASP A 38 -34.40 7.55 11.84
C ASP A 38 -33.18 7.72 12.78
N GLU A 39 -32.02 7.19 12.35
CA GLU A 39 -30.72 7.62 12.80
C GLU A 39 -30.28 8.71 11.83
N GLU A 40 -31.08 9.77 11.79
CA GLU A 40 -30.56 11.13 11.72
C GLU A 40 -29.86 11.42 13.07
N LYS A 41 -28.90 10.55 13.44
CA LYS A 41 -27.89 10.88 14.42
C LYS A 41 -26.96 11.79 13.68
N ASN A 42 -26.75 12.98 14.23
CA ASN A 42 -25.48 13.68 14.16
C ASN A 42 -24.35 12.66 14.42
N GLN A 43 -23.91 11.95 13.39
CA GLN A 43 -22.65 11.24 13.42
C GLN A 43 -21.61 12.34 13.31
N ALA A 44 -21.06 12.74 14.45
CA ALA A 44 -19.81 13.47 14.45
C ALA A 44 -18.85 12.66 13.58
N GLN A 45 -18.48 13.22 12.43
CA GLN A 45 -17.56 12.58 11.51
C GLN A 45 -16.29 12.22 12.29
N ALA A 46 -15.86 10.95 12.19
CA ALA A 46 -14.66 10.51 12.89
C ALA A 46 -13.47 11.36 12.43
N ILE A 47 -12.66 11.81 13.39
CA ILE A 47 -11.49 12.65 13.14
C ILE A 47 -10.21 11.94 13.56
N TYR A 48 -9.12 12.35 12.94
CA TYR A 48 -7.78 11.90 13.33
C TYR A 48 -7.39 12.45 14.70
N VAL A 49 -6.79 11.59 15.53
CA VAL A 49 -6.36 11.91 16.90
C VAL A 49 -4.85 11.81 17.11
N GLY A 50 -4.12 11.21 16.17
CA GLY A 50 -2.68 10.96 16.25
C GLY A 50 -2.32 9.71 17.05
N SER A 51 -1.19 9.08 16.70
CA SER A 51 -0.75 7.81 17.29
C SER A 51 -0.46 7.88 18.79
N ASP A 52 -0.09 9.05 19.31
CA ASP A 52 0.11 9.24 20.76
C ASP A 52 -1.13 8.87 21.57
N LYS A 53 -2.33 9.15 21.05
CA LYS A 53 -3.59 8.75 21.72
C LYS A 53 -3.84 7.25 21.68
N CYS A 54 -3.31 6.55 20.68
CA CYS A 54 -3.38 5.10 20.61
C CYS A 54 -2.51 4.47 21.70
N TYR A 55 -1.32 5.02 21.95
CA TYR A 55 -0.37 4.50 22.93
C TYR A 55 -0.82 4.66 24.39
N ASP A 56 -1.74 5.58 24.68
CA ASP A 56 -2.36 5.72 26.01
C ASP A 56 -3.04 4.40 26.48
N CYS A 57 -3.55 3.59 25.55
CA CYS A 57 -4.16 2.29 25.83
C CYS A 57 -3.38 1.10 25.25
N HIS A 58 -2.71 1.27 24.11
CA HIS A 58 -1.92 0.25 23.43
C HIS A 58 -0.43 0.43 23.71
N THR A 59 -0.03 0.28 24.97
CA THR A 59 1.33 0.61 25.43
C THR A 59 2.43 -0.27 24.84
N GLY A 60 2.09 -1.51 24.44
CA GLY A 60 3.07 -2.50 23.97
C GLY A 60 3.48 -2.40 22.50
N ILE A 61 2.81 -1.56 21.69
CA ILE A 61 3.03 -1.55 20.23
C ILE A 61 3.89 -0.39 19.74
N LYS A 62 4.17 0.62 20.58
CA LYS A 62 4.89 1.83 20.15
C LYS A 62 6.27 1.50 19.60
N GLU A 63 7.08 0.80 20.39
CA GLU A 63 8.45 0.45 20.04
C GLU A 63 8.49 -0.45 18.80
N GLU A 64 7.59 -1.43 18.71
CA GLU A 64 7.54 -2.35 17.58
C GLU A 64 7.16 -1.65 16.26
N VAL A 65 6.14 -0.77 16.30
CA VAL A 65 5.71 -0.02 15.11
C VAL A 65 6.77 0.96 14.67
N SER A 66 7.39 1.70 15.59
CA SER A 66 8.46 2.65 15.27
C SER A 66 9.71 1.96 14.69
N ALA A 67 9.96 0.71 15.05
CA ALA A 67 11.10 -0.05 14.53
C ALA A 67 10.85 -0.73 13.18
N ASN A 68 9.59 -0.84 12.74
CA ASN A 68 9.25 -1.55 11.51
C ASN A 68 9.41 -0.69 10.24
N SER A 69 9.28 -1.32 9.06
CA SER A 69 9.47 -0.62 7.79
C SER A 69 8.47 0.52 7.54
N HIS A 70 7.25 0.46 8.09
CA HIS A 70 6.30 1.58 8.00
C HIS A 70 6.73 2.74 8.92
N GLY A 71 7.08 2.46 10.18
CA GLY A 71 7.53 3.48 11.13
C GLY A 71 8.83 4.17 10.71
N THR A 72 9.68 3.48 9.96
CA THR A 72 10.95 4.01 9.44
C THR A 72 10.86 4.61 8.04
N ALA A 73 9.71 4.51 7.35
CA ALA A 73 9.55 5.01 5.98
C ALA A 73 9.64 6.54 5.88
N PHE A 74 9.42 7.26 6.99
CA PHE A 74 9.57 8.69 7.06
C PHE A 74 10.11 9.10 8.42
N LYS A 75 11.33 9.65 8.44
CA LYS A 75 12.04 10.03 9.67
C LYS A 75 12.27 11.53 9.73
N SER A 76 12.46 12.05 10.93
CA SER A 76 12.85 13.43 11.12
C SER A 76 14.28 13.69 10.62
N LEU A 77 14.62 14.94 10.29
CA LEU A 77 15.95 15.30 9.78
C LEU A 77 17.07 15.00 10.80
N GLU A 78 16.78 15.15 12.08
CA GLU A 78 17.71 14.91 13.19
C GLU A 78 18.22 13.47 13.21
N SER A 79 17.43 12.52 12.68
CA SER A 79 17.82 11.10 12.61
C SER A 79 19.03 10.85 11.70
N PHE A 80 19.37 11.82 10.84
CA PHE A 80 20.45 11.69 9.86
C PHE A 80 21.70 12.46 10.27
N ASN A 81 21.63 13.37 11.23
CA ASN A 81 22.77 14.20 11.64
C ASN A 81 23.50 14.85 10.45
N VAL A 82 22.72 15.35 9.48
CA VAL A 82 23.22 16.06 8.30
C VAL A 82 22.99 17.55 8.47
N GLU A 83 24.02 18.35 8.26
CA GLU A 83 23.90 19.81 8.27
C GLU A 83 23.37 20.30 6.90
N ILE A 84 22.40 21.20 6.95
CA ILE A 84 21.86 21.83 5.74
C ILE A 84 22.62 23.12 5.48
N ASP A 85 23.40 23.13 4.40
CA ASP A 85 24.01 24.37 3.90
C ASP A 85 22.93 25.23 3.24
N GLU A 86 22.51 26.30 3.91
CA GLU A 86 21.45 27.19 3.42
C GLU A 86 21.86 28.06 2.22
N ASN A 87 23.16 28.03 1.85
CA ASN A 87 23.65 28.65 0.63
C ASN A 87 23.30 27.84 -0.62
N ILE A 88 22.97 26.56 -0.47
CA ILE A 88 22.57 25.70 -1.59
C ILE A 88 21.28 26.24 -2.20
N LYS A 89 21.33 26.48 -3.52
CA LYS A 89 20.18 26.85 -4.34
C LYS A 89 19.57 25.60 -4.94
N VAL A 90 18.25 25.54 -4.91
CA VAL A 90 17.47 24.46 -5.51
C VAL A 90 16.48 25.05 -6.51
N TYR A 91 16.31 24.37 -7.63
CA TYR A 91 15.62 24.91 -8.80
C TYR A 91 14.37 24.09 -9.12
N GLU A 92 13.26 24.78 -9.33
CA GLU A 92 12.01 24.21 -9.85
C GLU A 92 11.99 24.35 -11.38
N GLU A 93 11.89 23.22 -12.07
CA GLU A 93 11.69 23.19 -13.52
C GLU A 93 10.30 23.75 -13.88
N VAL A 94 10.27 24.79 -14.72
CA VAL A 94 9.04 25.36 -15.28
C VAL A 94 9.02 25.06 -16.78
N LYS A 95 7.89 24.60 -17.31
CA LYS A 95 7.76 24.23 -18.74
C LYS A 95 8.03 25.42 -19.67
N ASP A 96 7.57 26.60 -19.29
CA ASP A 96 7.66 27.82 -20.07
C ASP A 96 8.14 28.96 -19.16
N GLY A 97 9.40 29.36 -19.30
CA GLY A 97 10.00 30.47 -18.56
C GLY A 97 11.27 30.12 -17.78
N GLU A 98 11.79 31.10 -17.04
CA GLU A 98 12.97 30.93 -16.20
C GLU A 98 12.68 29.98 -15.01
N PRO A 99 13.64 29.12 -14.63
CA PRO A 99 13.53 28.28 -13.44
C PRO A 99 13.29 29.11 -12.19
N LYS A 100 12.39 28.66 -11.33
CA LYS A 100 12.26 29.29 -10.01
C LYS A 100 13.39 28.80 -9.12
N THR A 101 14.00 29.74 -8.41
CA THR A 101 15.11 29.45 -7.50
C THR A 101 14.65 29.59 -6.06
N HIS A 102 14.97 28.59 -5.24
CA HIS A 102 14.75 28.59 -3.79
C HIS A 102 16.08 28.35 -3.08
N SER A 103 16.18 28.75 -1.81
CA SER A 103 17.26 28.29 -0.92
C SER A 103 16.81 27.07 -0.17
N LEU A 104 17.70 26.07 -0.04
CA LEU A 104 17.48 24.96 0.88
C LEU A 104 17.51 25.50 2.31
N LYS A 105 16.51 25.18 3.13
CA LYS A 105 16.42 25.68 4.52
C LYS A 105 16.03 24.54 5.45
N ALA A 106 16.81 24.33 6.51
CA ALA A 106 16.53 23.27 7.48
C ALA A 106 15.13 23.40 8.08
N ALA A 107 14.73 24.63 8.44
CA ALA A 107 13.41 24.94 9.00
C ALA A 107 12.22 24.67 8.08
N LYS A 108 12.45 24.37 6.80
CA LYS A 108 11.41 24.02 5.81
C LYS A 108 11.38 22.54 5.46
N ILE A 109 12.25 21.73 6.07
CA ILE A 109 12.26 20.28 5.89
C ILE A 109 11.21 19.64 6.80
N ALA A 110 10.26 18.94 6.20
CA ALA A 110 9.23 18.16 6.91
C ALA A 110 9.77 16.82 7.40
N GLY A 111 10.78 16.26 6.71
CA GLY A 111 11.47 15.04 7.10
C GLY A 111 12.17 14.38 5.92
N VAL A 112 12.55 13.12 6.10
CA VAL A 112 13.29 12.32 5.13
C VAL A 112 12.49 11.05 4.82
N MET A 113 12.11 10.91 3.56
CA MET A 113 11.41 9.73 3.04
C MET A 113 12.41 8.63 2.67
N SER A 114 12.15 7.42 3.17
CA SER A 114 12.85 6.17 2.84
C SER A 114 14.38 6.28 2.94
N ASP A 115 14.87 6.98 3.95
CA ASP A 115 16.30 7.25 4.18
C ASP A 115 17.04 7.84 2.97
N LYS A 116 16.31 8.52 2.08
CA LYS A 116 16.83 8.98 0.79
C LYS A 116 16.46 10.40 0.44
N TYR A 117 15.18 10.77 0.51
CA TYR A 117 14.72 12.05 -0.04
C TYR A 117 14.30 13.01 1.06
N LEU A 118 14.91 14.18 1.11
CA LEU A 118 14.48 15.27 1.97
C LEU A 118 13.21 15.90 1.38
N ILE A 119 12.15 15.92 2.17
CA ILE A 119 10.86 16.48 1.80
C ILE A 119 10.77 17.87 2.39
N GLY A 120 10.81 18.88 1.53
CA GLY A 120 10.73 20.30 1.91
C GLY A 120 9.40 20.91 1.53
N THR A 121 8.99 21.95 2.28
CA THR A 121 7.78 22.73 1.99
C THR A 121 8.15 24.06 1.35
N LEU A 122 7.72 24.27 0.10
CA LEU A 122 7.92 25.47 -0.69
C LEU A 122 6.56 25.91 -1.24
N ASP A 123 6.20 27.18 -1.07
CA ASP A 123 4.93 27.76 -1.55
C ASP A 123 3.69 26.88 -1.23
N ASP A 124 3.59 26.44 0.04
CA ASP A 124 2.54 25.58 0.58
C ASP A 124 2.39 24.21 -0.09
N LYS A 125 3.44 23.76 -0.80
CA LYS A 125 3.52 22.44 -1.42
C LYS A 125 4.76 21.69 -0.96
N HIS A 126 4.67 20.36 -0.99
CA HIS A 126 5.80 19.49 -0.66
C HIS A 126 6.58 19.09 -1.92
N PHE A 127 7.91 19.11 -1.81
CA PHE A 127 8.84 18.75 -2.87
C PHE A 127 9.94 17.85 -2.32
N ARG A 128 10.49 16.99 -3.17
CA ARG A 128 11.81 16.40 -2.94
C ARG A 128 12.83 17.47 -3.24
N VAL A 129 13.41 18.06 -2.20
CA VAL A 129 14.30 19.23 -2.31
C VAL A 129 15.78 18.87 -2.32
N ALA A 130 16.11 17.73 -1.73
CA ALA A 130 17.46 17.17 -1.68
C ALA A 130 17.37 15.67 -1.41
N GLY A 131 18.52 15.00 -1.38
CA GLY A 131 18.67 13.65 -0.90
C GLY A 131 19.75 13.52 0.16
N VAL A 132 19.77 12.37 0.81
CA VAL A 132 20.84 11.92 1.71
C VAL A 132 21.36 10.58 1.26
N LYS A 133 22.65 10.37 1.52
CA LYS A 133 23.33 9.08 1.32
C LYS A 133 24.30 8.81 2.45
N MET A 134 24.39 7.55 2.84
CA MET A 134 25.39 7.09 3.80
C MET A 134 26.73 6.89 3.07
N GLU A 135 27.75 7.64 3.45
CA GLU A 135 29.12 7.50 2.95
C GLU A 135 30.09 7.38 4.13
N ASN A 136 30.87 6.30 4.18
CA ASN A 136 31.87 6.07 5.23
C ASN A 136 31.30 6.18 6.65
N GLY A 137 30.06 5.72 6.86
CA GLY A 137 29.38 5.76 8.15
C GLY A 137 28.81 7.14 8.54
N GLN A 138 28.82 8.12 7.63
CA GLN A 138 28.23 9.43 7.83
C GLN A 138 27.21 9.74 6.74
N TRP A 139 26.07 10.31 7.13
CA TRP A 139 25.10 10.82 6.17
C TRP A 139 25.63 12.10 5.54
N LYS A 140 25.51 12.18 4.21
CA LYS A 140 25.84 13.36 3.42
C LYS A 140 24.65 13.80 2.59
N LEU A 141 24.55 15.11 2.42
CA LEU A 141 23.57 15.73 1.55
C LEU A 141 23.99 15.53 0.09
N GLU A 142 23.00 15.35 -0.77
CA GLU A 142 23.16 15.28 -2.22
C GLU A 142 21.93 15.88 -2.93
N PRO A 143 22.01 16.23 -4.21
CA PRO A 143 20.84 16.66 -4.97
C PRO A 143 19.77 15.57 -5.05
N ALA A 144 18.49 15.97 -5.00
CA ALA A 144 17.37 15.05 -5.25
C ALA A 144 17.33 14.59 -6.72
N ASP A 145 17.67 15.51 -7.61
CA ASP A 145 17.96 15.30 -9.02
C ASP A 145 18.92 16.41 -9.49
N SER A 146 19.61 16.19 -10.60
CA SER A 146 20.65 17.10 -11.10
C SER A 146 20.51 17.35 -12.58
N LYS A 147 20.64 18.61 -12.98
CA LYS A 147 20.59 19.05 -14.38
C LYS A 147 21.21 20.43 -14.48
N ASP A 148 22.00 20.67 -15.52
CA ASP A 148 22.39 22.01 -15.92
C ASP A 148 21.16 22.71 -16.54
N ILE A 149 20.40 23.44 -15.73
CA ILE A 149 19.12 24.02 -16.17
C ILE A 149 19.29 25.40 -16.78
N ASN A 150 20.35 26.11 -16.40
CA ASN A 150 20.68 27.44 -16.87
C ASN A 150 21.70 27.45 -18.04
N ASN A 151 22.21 26.27 -18.44
CA ASN A 151 23.23 26.06 -19.47
C ASN A 151 24.56 26.79 -19.18
N ASP A 152 24.95 26.88 -17.91
CA ASP A 152 26.22 27.50 -17.50
C ASP A 152 27.40 26.50 -17.42
N GLY A 153 27.13 25.22 -17.69
CA GLY A 153 28.12 24.14 -17.64
C GLY A 153 28.28 23.50 -16.27
N THR A 154 27.45 23.87 -15.28
CA THR A 154 27.42 23.28 -13.94
C THR A 154 26.07 22.61 -13.67
N GLU A 155 26.08 21.50 -12.92
CA GLU A 155 24.82 20.84 -12.56
C GLU A 155 24.14 21.54 -11.39
N ASP A 156 22.88 21.92 -11.59
CA ASP A 156 22.02 22.49 -10.56
C ASP A 156 21.26 21.42 -9.78
N TRP A 157 20.91 21.75 -8.53
CA TRP A 157 20.07 20.89 -7.70
C TRP A 157 18.60 21.10 -8.06
N ILE A 158 17.98 20.07 -8.62
CA ILE A 158 16.62 20.14 -9.12
C ILE A 158 15.66 19.58 -8.07
N ILE A 159 14.64 20.38 -7.71
CA ILE A 159 13.54 19.89 -6.90
C ILE A 159 12.55 19.12 -7.78
N LYS A 160 11.94 18.08 -7.23
CA LYS A 160 10.86 17.34 -7.91
C LYS A 160 9.60 17.35 -7.08
N GLY A 161 8.46 17.45 -7.76
CA GLY A 161 7.15 17.31 -7.12
C GLY A 161 7.08 16.04 -6.26
N TYR A 162 6.40 16.15 -5.12
CA TYR A 162 6.31 15.05 -4.15
C TYR A 162 5.04 14.22 -4.34
N THR A 163 5.01 13.41 -5.39
CA THR A 163 3.90 12.49 -5.68
C THR A 163 3.94 11.19 -4.86
N CYS A 164 4.97 11.02 -4.02
CA CYS A 164 5.17 9.82 -3.21
C CYS A 164 4.47 9.90 -1.84
N GLY A 165 3.98 11.10 -1.46
CA GLY A 165 3.48 11.39 -0.12
C GLY A 165 2.25 10.59 0.28
N ASP A 166 1.36 10.30 -0.67
CA ASP A 166 0.13 9.53 -0.38
C ASP A 166 0.43 8.16 0.24
N CYS A 167 1.56 7.57 -0.13
CA CYS A 167 2.01 6.28 0.41
C CYS A 167 3.07 6.44 1.49
N HIS A 168 4.08 7.30 1.31
CA HIS A 168 5.24 7.31 2.21
C HIS A 168 5.18 8.37 3.32
N SER A 169 4.23 9.30 3.24
CA SER A 169 3.97 10.30 4.29
C SER A 169 2.49 10.72 4.26
N PRO A 170 1.57 9.77 4.46
CA PRO A 170 0.14 10.03 4.34
C PRO A 170 -0.35 11.14 5.29
N GLY A 171 0.37 11.42 6.38
CA GLY A 171 0.11 12.56 7.24
C GLY A 171 0.38 13.91 6.58
N LEU A 172 1.44 14.02 5.75
CA LEU A 172 1.72 15.23 4.96
C LEU A 172 0.75 15.41 3.80
N ALA A 173 0.35 14.31 3.14
CA ALA A 173 -0.58 14.35 2.01
C ALA A 173 -1.99 14.83 2.39
N LYS A 174 -2.41 14.65 3.65
CA LYS A 174 -3.80 14.85 4.09
C LYS A 174 -4.24 16.30 4.27
N GLY A 175 -3.39 17.30 4.06
CA GLY A 175 -3.71 18.71 3.73
C GLY A 175 -4.84 19.46 4.48
N SER A 176 -5.36 18.92 5.58
CA SER A 176 -6.55 19.40 6.28
C SER A 176 -6.19 20.01 7.63
N GLU A 177 -7.11 20.72 8.28
CA GLU A 177 -6.95 21.21 9.67
C GLU A 177 -6.55 20.10 10.67
N GLN A 178 -6.73 18.83 10.30
CA GLN A 178 -6.36 17.66 11.08
C GLN A 178 -4.90 17.21 10.85
N ALA A 179 -4.22 17.69 9.81
CA ALA A 179 -2.84 17.33 9.49
C ALA A 179 -1.88 17.66 10.65
N ALA A 180 -2.13 18.74 11.41
CA ALA A 180 -1.34 19.07 12.59
C ALA A 180 -1.42 18.02 13.73
N LYS A 181 -2.43 17.14 13.70
CA LYS A 181 -2.62 16.06 14.68
C LYS A 181 -2.09 14.71 14.18
N VAL A 182 -1.69 14.63 12.91
CA VAL A 182 -1.19 13.40 12.29
C VAL A 182 0.32 13.55 12.12
N GLU A 183 1.06 12.50 12.47
CA GLU A 183 2.50 12.49 12.22
C GLU A 183 2.77 12.52 10.71
N PRO A 184 3.84 13.21 10.25
CA PRO A 184 4.16 13.29 8.82
C PRO A 184 4.23 11.92 8.12
N GLY A 185 4.79 10.92 8.80
CA GLY A 185 4.95 9.55 8.30
C GLY A 185 3.72 8.67 8.42
N PHE A 186 3.95 7.36 8.62
CA PHE A 186 2.89 6.42 8.94
C PHE A 186 2.51 6.49 10.41
N GLY A 187 1.21 6.64 10.67
CA GLY A 187 0.64 6.47 12.00
C GLY A 187 -0.36 5.33 12.06
N CYS A 188 -0.86 5.03 13.27
CA CYS A 188 -1.88 4.01 13.47
C CYS A 188 -3.08 4.24 12.54
N GLU A 189 -3.51 5.48 12.44
CA GLU A 189 -4.67 5.91 11.67
C GLU A 189 -4.42 5.94 10.14
N SER A 190 -3.19 5.71 9.67
CA SER A 190 -2.91 5.47 8.26
C SER A 190 -3.47 4.13 7.79
N CYS A 191 -3.48 3.12 8.67
CA CYS A 191 -4.10 1.82 8.40
C CYS A 191 -5.51 1.73 8.99
N HIS A 192 -5.68 2.22 10.21
CA HIS A 192 -6.90 2.05 11.00
C HIS A 192 -7.99 3.10 10.73
N GLY A 193 -7.68 4.15 9.95
CA GLY A 193 -8.58 5.28 9.71
C GLY A 193 -8.72 6.20 10.94
N PRO A 194 -9.62 7.20 10.88
CA PRO A 194 -9.80 8.16 11.97
C PRO A 194 -10.29 7.49 13.27
N GLY A 195 -9.54 7.64 14.36
CA GLY A 195 -9.73 6.89 15.60
C GLY A 195 -10.57 7.57 16.68
N SER A 196 -11.09 8.79 16.47
CA SER A 196 -11.73 9.58 17.55
C SER A 196 -12.91 8.88 18.23
N ILE A 197 -13.73 8.16 17.46
CA ILE A 197 -14.86 7.40 17.99
C ILE A 197 -14.33 6.22 18.81
N HIS A 198 -13.38 5.46 18.27
CA HIS A 198 -12.76 4.33 18.96
C HIS A 198 -12.09 4.74 20.29
N VAL A 199 -11.33 5.84 20.32
CA VAL A 199 -10.70 6.33 21.56
C VAL A 199 -11.75 6.62 22.64
N THR A 200 -12.92 7.13 22.24
CA THR A 200 -14.00 7.49 23.18
C THR A 200 -14.80 6.27 23.63
N THR A 201 -15.17 5.38 22.71
CA THR A 201 -16.09 4.26 22.97
C THR A 201 -15.39 2.96 23.32
N LYS A 202 -14.12 2.81 22.93
CA LYS A 202 -13.32 1.58 22.96
C LYS A 202 -13.92 0.43 22.14
N ALA A 203 -14.89 0.74 21.27
CA ALA A 203 -15.57 -0.25 20.45
C ALA A 203 -14.68 -0.67 19.27
N LYS A 204 -14.57 -1.98 19.03
CA LYS A 204 -13.68 -2.53 17.97
C LYS A 204 -14.17 -2.20 16.56
N ASP A 205 -15.47 -2.15 16.36
CA ASP A 205 -16.13 -1.78 15.11
C ASP A 205 -16.06 -0.27 14.80
N ALA A 206 -15.58 0.55 15.75
CA ALA A 206 -15.36 1.98 15.54
C ALA A 206 -13.99 2.32 14.93
N ILE A 207 -13.22 1.31 14.52
CA ILE A 207 -11.89 1.48 13.90
C ILE A 207 -11.72 0.43 12.78
N SER A 208 -11.01 0.77 11.71
CA SER A 208 -10.81 -0.15 10.59
C SER A 208 -9.74 -1.20 10.93
N ASP A 209 -9.96 -2.47 10.61
CA ASP A 209 -8.98 -3.55 10.79
C ASP A 209 -8.87 -4.48 9.56
N GLY A 210 -9.39 -4.04 8.42
CA GLY A 210 -9.47 -4.81 7.18
C GLY A 210 -8.19 -4.76 6.33
N LYS A 211 -8.07 -5.73 5.41
CA LYS A 211 -6.98 -5.79 4.40
C LYS A 211 -6.97 -4.60 3.45
N GLU A 212 -8.11 -3.90 3.35
CA GLU A 212 -8.30 -2.68 2.57
C GLU A 212 -7.29 -1.60 3.01
N ALA A 213 -6.88 -1.60 4.28
CA ALA A 213 -5.84 -0.72 4.80
C ALA A 213 -4.49 -0.91 4.09
N CYS A 214 -4.11 -2.15 3.79
CA CYS A 214 -2.83 -2.48 3.14
C CYS A 214 -2.81 -1.96 1.69
N ILE A 215 -3.91 -2.15 0.97
CA ILE A 215 -4.02 -1.89 -0.46
C ILE A 215 -4.19 -0.41 -0.81
N ASN A 216 -4.41 0.46 0.18
CA ASN A 216 -4.37 1.92 -0.01
C ASN A 216 -2.99 2.39 -0.50
N CYS A 217 -1.93 1.66 -0.15
CA CYS A 217 -0.57 1.97 -0.57
C CYS A 217 0.05 0.84 -1.40
N HIS A 218 -0.20 -0.43 -1.02
CA HIS A 218 0.26 -1.61 -1.77
C HIS A 218 -0.69 -1.97 -2.91
N THR A 219 -0.81 -1.06 -3.87
CA THR A 219 -1.70 -1.20 -5.03
C THR A 219 -1.07 -2.07 -6.12
N ALA A 220 -1.89 -2.59 -7.04
CA ALA A 220 -1.38 -2.96 -8.36
C ALA A 220 -1.14 -1.67 -9.14
N SER A 221 0.12 -1.26 -9.31
CA SER A 221 0.41 -0.19 -10.26
C SER A 221 0.33 -0.73 -11.68
N GLU A 222 -0.45 -0.07 -12.53
CA GLU A 222 -0.46 -0.41 -13.94
C GLU A 222 0.82 0.13 -14.62
N PRO A 223 1.49 -0.67 -15.45
CA PRO A 223 2.60 -0.16 -16.25
C PRO A 223 2.07 0.85 -17.28
N THR A 224 2.87 1.85 -17.62
CA THR A 224 2.57 2.78 -18.71
C THR A 224 2.91 2.15 -20.06
N VAL A 225 2.08 2.40 -21.08
CA VAL A 225 2.38 1.95 -22.45
C VAL A 225 3.24 3.02 -23.14
N GLU A 226 4.43 2.65 -23.61
CA GLU A 226 5.30 3.51 -24.41
C GLU A 226 5.67 2.82 -25.72
N GLY A 227 4.99 3.21 -26.81
CA GLY A 227 5.14 2.55 -28.09
C GLY A 227 4.76 1.06 -28.03
N GLU A 228 5.72 0.19 -28.37
CA GLU A 228 5.55 -1.27 -28.32
C GLU A 228 5.80 -1.87 -26.92
N PHE A 229 6.33 -1.08 -25.98
CA PHE A 229 6.78 -1.55 -24.67
C PHE A 229 5.81 -1.23 -23.52
N LEU A 230 5.98 -1.93 -22.41
CA LEU A 230 5.38 -1.56 -21.12
C LEU A 230 6.47 -1.11 -20.16
N ILE A 231 6.26 0.05 -19.56
CA ILE A 231 7.15 0.63 -18.56
C ILE A 231 6.50 0.47 -17.20
N ALA A 232 7.03 -0.47 -16.42
CA ALA A 232 6.60 -0.67 -15.04
C ALA A 232 7.34 0.29 -14.12
N GLN A 233 6.60 1.13 -13.40
CA GLN A 233 7.18 1.97 -12.36
C GLN A 233 7.69 1.12 -11.19
N ASN A 234 8.69 1.69 -10.52
CA ASN A 234 9.65 1.05 -9.63
C ASN A 234 9.14 0.43 -8.32
N HIS A 235 7.84 0.47 -8.03
CA HIS A 235 7.30 -0.01 -6.75
C HIS A 235 6.51 -1.31 -6.87
N TYR A 236 5.55 -1.39 -7.81
CA TYR A 236 4.59 -2.50 -7.83
C TYR A 236 4.45 -3.23 -9.16
N GLY A 237 4.91 -2.62 -10.26
CA GLY A 237 4.88 -3.20 -11.61
C GLY A 237 3.73 -4.17 -11.90
N THR A 238 4.02 -5.20 -12.69
CA THR A 238 3.00 -6.21 -13.06
C THR A 238 3.06 -7.46 -12.19
N ARG A 239 3.88 -7.41 -11.14
CA ARG A 239 4.30 -8.52 -10.26
C ARG A 239 3.47 -8.58 -8.98
N SER A 240 2.17 -8.44 -9.14
CA SER A 240 1.28 -8.10 -8.04
C SER A 240 0.67 -9.32 -7.34
N TRP A 241 0.50 -9.21 -6.02
CA TRP A 241 -0.24 -10.19 -5.20
C TRP A 241 -1.64 -10.48 -5.73
N PHE A 242 -2.32 -9.47 -6.29
CA PHE A 242 -3.68 -9.64 -6.83
C PHE A 242 -3.74 -10.69 -7.96
N ASP A 243 -2.60 -10.95 -8.61
CA ASP A 243 -2.50 -11.93 -9.67
C ASP A 243 -2.22 -13.37 -9.23
N SER A 244 -1.80 -13.53 -7.97
CA SER A 244 -1.45 -14.82 -7.40
C SER A 244 -2.65 -15.75 -7.25
N ASN A 245 -2.36 -17.04 -7.12
CA ASN A 245 -3.36 -18.03 -6.72
C ASN A 245 -3.80 -17.84 -5.26
N HIS A 246 -2.95 -17.24 -4.41
CA HIS A 246 -3.29 -16.90 -3.02
C HIS A 246 -4.48 -15.94 -2.96
N ASN A 247 -4.45 -14.85 -3.74
CA ASN A 247 -5.57 -13.92 -3.84
C ASN A 247 -6.78 -14.55 -4.55
N LYS A 248 -6.58 -15.09 -5.76
CA LYS A 248 -7.69 -15.58 -6.61
C LYS A 248 -8.45 -16.75 -6.00
N GLY A 249 -7.76 -17.59 -5.24
CA GLY A 249 -8.36 -18.70 -4.50
C GLY A 249 -8.80 -18.33 -3.08
N SER A 250 -8.60 -17.08 -2.63
CA SER A 250 -8.78 -16.66 -1.23
C SER A 250 -8.06 -17.56 -0.23
N ALA A 251 -6.92 -18.13 -0.62
CA ALA A 251 -6.18 -19.11 0.16
C ALA A 251 -5.29 -18.47 1.24
N ALA A 252 -4.87 -17.22 1.03
CA ALA A 252 -4.08 -16.43 1.97
C ALA A 252 -4.32 -14.94 1.73
N ASP A 253 -4.13 -14.12 2.77
CA ASP A 253 -4.21 -12.65 2.72
C ASP A 253 -2.86 -12.03 3.16
N CYS A 254 -2.71 -10.71 3.11
CA CYS A 254 -1.47 -10.01 3.46
C CYS A 254 -0.93 -10.45 4.84
N LEU A 255 -1.81 -10.45 5.84
CA LEU A 255 -1.49 -10.83 7.22
C LEU A 255 -1.33 -12.35 7.41
N THR A 256 -1.51 -13.19 6.39
CA THR A 256 -1.14 -14.61 6.46
C THR A 256 0.38 -14.76 6.51
N CYS A 257 1.11 -13.90 5.80
CA CYS A 257 2.58 -13.94 5.72
C CYS A 257 3.24 -12.81 6.52
N HIS A 258 2.59 -11.65 6.58
CA HIS A 258 3.13 -10.44 7.21
C HIS A 258 2.57 -10.19 8.61
N THR A 259 3.28 -9.34 9.35
CA THR A 259 2.81 -8.66 10.56
C THR A 259 2.77 -7.16 10.28
N SER A 260 1.82 -6.43 10.88
CA SER A 260 1.66 -4.99 10.68
C SER A 260 2.25 -4.16 11.83
N HIS A 261 2.40 -4.77 13.01
CA HIS A 261 2.85 -4.07 14.21
C HIS A 261 4.26 -4.45 14.62
N SER A 262 4.70 -5.67 14.31
CA SER A 262 5.97 -6.20 14.81
C SER A 262 6.97 -6.48 13.70
N VAL A 263 8.22 -6.73 14.10
CA VAL A 263 9.25 -7.31 13.25
C VAL A 263 9.68 -8.66 13.82
N ASN A 264 10.12 -9.56 12.97
CA ASN A 264 10.75 -10.81 13.37
C ASN A 264 12.19 -10.60 13.87
N SER A 265 12.91 -11.68 14.20
CA SER A 265 14.31 -11.57 14.69
C SER A 265 15.28 -10.98 13.67
N GLU A 266 14.91 -10.99 12.38
CA GLU A 266 15.68 -10.43 11.27
C GLU A 266 15.28 -8.99 10.94
N GLY A 267 14.43 -8.35 11.76
CA GLY A 267 13.95 -6.99 11.53
C GLY A 267 12.94 -6.86 10.37
N LYS A 268 12.36 -7.97 9.89
CA LYS A 268 11.40 -7.98 8.79
C LYS A 268 9.96 -8.10 9.29
N MET A 269 9.03 -7.49 8.58
CA MET A 269 7.59 -7.61 8.84
C MET A 269 7.02 -8.94 8.29
N LEU A 270 7.66 -10.05 8.59
CA LEU A 270 7.23 -11.41 8.23
C LEU A 270 6.90 -12.18 9.51
N LYS A 271 5.93 -13.10 9.42
CA LYS A 271 5.56 -13.99 10.54
C LYS A 271 6.61 -15.06 10.86
N GLN A 272 7.55 -15.29 9.93
CA GLN A 272 8.71 -16.18 10.11
C GLN A 272 9.99 -15.41 9.73
N ASN A 273 11.17 -15.97 10.01
CA ASN A 273 12.44 -15.24 9.84
C ASN A 273 12.86 -15.07 8.36
N SER A 274 12.27 -15.85 7.46
CA SER A 274 12.52 -15.76 6.03
C SER A 274 11.28 -16.07 5.19
N ALA A 275 11.27 -15.63 3.93
CA ALA A 275 10.24 -16.02 2.96
C ALA A 275 10.20 -17.56 2.82
N GLN A 276 11.37 -18.21 2.77
CA GLN A 276 11.49 -19.66 2.73
C GLN A 276 10.74 -20.36 3.88
N GLU A 277 10.87 -19.86 5.11
CA GLU A 277 10.15 -20.41 6.26
C GLU A 277 8.65 -20.15 6.20
N VAL A 278 8.23 -18.94 5.80
CA VAL A 278 6.81 -18.62 5.61
C VAL A 278 6.20 -19.60 4.60
N CYS A 279 6.79 -19.73 3.42
CA CYS A 279 6.23 -20.55 2.37
C CYS A 279 6.33 -22.05 2.70
N GLY A 280 7.41 -22.48 3.35
CA GLY A 280 7.62 -23.85 3.80
C GLY A 280 6.60 -24.32 4.85
N SER A 281 5.95 -23.40 5.57
CA SER A 281 4.89 -23.72 6.53
C SER A 281 3.63 -24.33 5.87
N CYS A 282 3.41 -24.08 4.58
CA CYS A 282 2.28 -24.63 3.81
C CYS A 282 2.73 -25.54 2.64
N HIS A 283 3.82 -25.19 1.95
CA HIS A 283 4.28 -25.89 0.75
C HIS A 283 5.36 -26.96 1.04
N GLY A 284 5.80 -27.07 2.29
CA GLY A 284 6.87 -27.98 2.70
C GLY A 284 8.28 -27.44 2.43
N LYS A 285 9.27 -28.01 3.10
CA LYS A 285 10.67 -27.53 3.09
C LYS A 285 11.41 -27.71 1.77
N ALA A 286 10.89 -28.55 0.87
CA ALA A 286 11.54 -28.85 -0.41
C ALA A 286 11.30 -27.77 -1.48
N MET A 287 10.31 -26.91 -1.30
CA MET A 287 10.09 -25.77 -2.20
C MET A 287 11.15 -24.70 -1.96
N ASN A 288 11.61 -24.03 -3.01
CA ASN A 288 12.50 -22.88 -2.93
C ASN A 288 11.71 -21.59 -3.21
N ALA A 289 11.66 -20.68 -2.23
CA ALA A 289 10.89 -19.44 -2.36
C ALA A 289 11.43 -18.52 -3.46
N GLU A 290 12.74 -18.54 -3.73
CA GLU A 290 13.36 -17.68 -4.74
C GLU A 290 12.93 -18.03 -6.18
N ASP A 291 12.51 -19.28 -6.43
CA ASP A 291 11.97 -19.70 -7.73
C ASP A 291 10.63 -19.01 -8.04
N PHE A 292 9.92 -18.52 -7.02
CA PHE A 292 8.60 -17.91 -7.13
C PHE A 292 8.58 -16.41 -6.78
N MET A 293 9.56 -15.93 -6.00
CA MET A 293 9.69 -14.55 -5.52
C MET A 293 11.01 -13.93 -5.98
N TRP A 294 11.27 -13.96 -7.28
CA TRP A 294 12.52 -13.46 -7.85
C TRP A 294 12.71 -11.95 -7.62
N ILE A 295 13.98 -11.52 -7.54
CA ILE A 295 14.39 -10.11 -7.44
C ILE A 295 14.65 -9.58 -8.84
N ASN A 296 14.18 -8.37 -9.11
CA ASN A 296 14.47 -7.71 -10.37
C ASN A 296 15.94 -7.30 -10.47
N PRO A 297 16.73 -7.85 -11.42
CA PRO A 297 18.14 -7.47 -11.55
C PRO A 297 18.33 -6.03 -12.04
N THR A 298 17.32 -5.40 -12.64
CA THR A 298 17.40 -4.02 -13.14
C THR A 298 17.19 -2.98 -12.03
N ASP A 299 16.87 -3.43 -10.82
CA ASP A 299 16.77 -2.59 -9.63
C ASP A 299 18.14 -2.28 -9.01
N ALA A 300 18.83 -1.30 -9.58
CA ALA A 300 20.13 -0.85 -9.07
C ALA A 300 20.10 -0.30 -7.63
N ARG A 301 18.92 -0.12 -7.02
CA ARG A 301 18.77 0.54 -5.72
C ARG A 301 18.11 -0.33 -4.65
N GLY A 302 17.73 -1.57 -4.97
CA GLY A 302 16.98 -2.44 -4.05
C GLY A 302 15.61 -1.88 -3.64
N HIS A 303 15.04 -0.96 -4.45
CA HIS A 303 13.75 -0.32 -4.19
C HIS A 303 12.53 -1.14 -4.65
N PHE A 304 12.72 -2.18 -5.45
CA PHE A 304 11.64 -3.02 -5.93
C PHE A 304 11.33 -4.12 -4.92
N THR A 305 10.04 -4.30 -4.64
CA THR A 305 9.58 -5.51 -3.98
C THR A 305 9.89 -6.72 -4.86
N LYS A 306 10.34 -7.82 -4.23
CA LYS A 306 10.36 -9.16 -4.85
C LYS A 306 9.04 -9.46 -5.55
N ASP A 307 9.04 -10.36 -6.52
CA ASP A 307 7.78 -10.77 -7.16
C ASP A 307 6.78 -11.26 -6.11
N HIS A 308 5.58 -10.66 -6.10
CA HIS A 308 4.46 -11.07 -5.25
C HIS A 308 3.35 -11.76 -6.06
N SER A 309 3.58 -12.00 -7.35
CA SER A 309 2.69 -12.82 -8.18
C SER A 309 2.88 -14.33 -7.91
N PHE A 310 4.00 -14.69 -7.25
CA PHE A 310 4.39 -16.04 -6.84
C PHE A 310 4.50 -17.00 -8.02
N GLY A 311 5.36 -16.65 -8.97
CA GLY A 311 5.62 -17.44 -10.18
C GLY A 311 4.50 -17.40 -11.22
N LYS A 312 3.51 -16.51 -11.08
CA LYS A 312 2.52 -16.27 -12.16
C LYS A 312 3.17 -15.72 -13.42
N TYR A 313 4.25 -14.96 -13.22
CA TYR A 313 5.08 -14.41 -14.27
C TYR A 313 6.56 -14.71 -13.96
N PRO A 314 7.14 -15.74 -14.59
CA PRO A 314 8.57 -16.04 -14.45
C PRO A 314 9.41 -14.89 -15.01
N TYR A 315 10.58 -14.67 -14.44
CA TYR A 315 11.49 -13.60 -14.88
C TYR A 315 11.82 -13.70 -16.38
N GLU A 316 12.06 -14.92 -16.88
CA GLU A 316 12.47 -15.20 -18.26
C GLU A 316 11.41 -14.80 -19.30
N VAL A 317 10.17 -14.56 -18.86
CA VAL A 317 9.03 -14.22 -19.73
C VAL A 317 8.88 -12.72 -19.94
N TYR A 318 9.59 -11.90 -19.15
CA TYR A 318 9.51 -10.44 -19.25
C TYR A 318 10.40 -9.86 -20.35
N ASP A 319 11.56 -10.49 -20.60
CA ASP A 319 12.59 -10.00 -21.53
C ASP A 319 12.99 -8.55 -21.21
N ASP A 320 13.24 -8.28 -19.92
CA ASP A 320 13.55 -6.94 -19.40
C ASP A 320 14.92 -6.46 -19.90
N ASP A 321 15.03 -5.17 -20.27
CA ASP A 321 16.31 -4.54 -20.61
C ASP A 321 17.04 -4.06 -19.34
N PRO A 322 18.19 -4.68 -18.97
CA PRO A 322 18.92 -4.32 -17.76
C PRO A 322 19.55 -2.92 -17.79
N GLU A 323 19.67 -2.29 -18.95
CA GLU A 323 20.27 -0.96 -19.09
C GLU A 323 19.25 0.19 -18.87
N THR A 324 17.97 -0.13 -18.66
CA THR A 324 16.88 0.86 -18.56
C THR A 324 16.51 1.20 -17.11
N LYS A 325 16.22 2.48 -16.85
CA LYS A 325 15.96 3.02 -15.49
C LYS A 325 14.54 2.74 -14.95
N PRO A 326 13.49 2.63 -15.78
CA PRO A 326 12.31 1.85 -15.45
C PRO A 326 12.40 0.46 -16.11
N VAL A 327 11.69 -0.53 -15.57
CA VAL A 327 11.68 -1.88 -16.15
C VAL A 327 10.93 -1.84 -17.48
N GLU A 328 11.65 -2.03 -18.57
CA GLU A 328 11.07 -2.13 -19.92
C GLU A 328 10.74 -3.60 -20.23
N ILE A 329 9.45 -3.93 -20.23
CA ILE A 329 8.96 -5.26 -20.61
C ILE A 329 8.85 -5.32 -22.13
N ARG A 330 9.58 -6.24 -22.78
CA ARG A 330 9.63 -6.37 -24.24
C ARG A 330 8.86 -7.55 -24.81
N ASN A 331 8.58 -8.57 -24.01
CA ASN A 331 7.90 -9.77 -24.50
C ASN A 331 6.48 -9.46 -25.02
N PRO A 332 6.17 -9.68 -26.32
CA PRO A 332 4.88 -9.29 -26.89
C PRO A 332 3.68 -10.01 -26.29
N ASP A 333 3.82 -11.28 -25.89
CA ASP A 333 2.73 -12.05 -25.28
C ASP A 333 2.41 -11.54 -23.87
N THR A 334 3.45 -11.23 -23.09
CA THR A 334 3.36 -10.59 -21.78
C THR A 334 2.67 -9.23 -21.89
N ILE A 335 3.09 -8.39 -22.83
CA ILE A 335 2.51 -7.08 -23.09
C ILE A 335 1.04 -7.19 -23.49
N ASN A 336 0.71 -8.08 -24.43
CA ASN A 336 -0.67 -8.29 -24.88
C ASN A 336 -1.57 -8.77 -23.74
N LYS A 337 -1.07 -9.66 -22.88
CA LYS A 337 -1.80 -10.16 -21.71
C LYS A 337 -2.05 -9.06 -20.68
N MET A 338 -1.09 -8.16 -20.48
CA MET A 338 -1.21 -7.03 -19.55
C MET A 338 -2.13 -5.94 -20.09
N LYS A 339 -2.01 -5.56 -21.37
CA LYS A 339 -2.93 -4.62 -22.03
C LYS A 339 -4.39 -5.08 -21.96
N LYS A 340 -4.66 -6.39 -22.11
CA LYS A 340 -6.00 -6.97 -21.93
C LYS A 340 -6.57 -6.88 -20.51
N LYS A 341 -5.72 -6.67 -19.49
CA LYS A 341 -6.17 -6.48 -18.11
C LYS A 341 -6.47 -5.02 -17.79
N MET A 342 -5.65 -4.11 -18.29
CA MET A 342 -5.82 -2.66 -18.11
C MET A 342 -7.10 -2.11 -18.79
N THR A 343 -7.69 -2.89 -19.70
CA THR A 343 -8.88 -2.51 -20.49
C THR A 343 -10.20 -3.06 -19.92
N LYS A 344 -10.17 -3.68 -18.75
CA LYS A 344 -11.35 -4.23 -18.05
C LYS A 344 -11.69 -3.43 -16.82
#